data_AF-A0A1H1E527-F1
#
_entry.id   AF-A0A1H1E527-F1
#
_cell.length_a   1.000
_cell.length_b   1.000
_cell.length_c   1.000
_cell.angle_alpha   90.00
_cell.angle_beta   90.00
_cell.angle_gamma   90.00
#
_symmetry.space_group_name_H-M   'P 1'
#
loop_
_entity.id
_entity.type
_entity.pdbx_description
1 polymer ?
#
loop_
_entity_poly.entity_id
_entity_poly.type
_entity_poly.pdbx_seq_one_letter_code
_entity_poly.pdbx_strand_id
1 'polypeptide(L)' 'MLTSDRIEDRLADAENLVRGGADIGDPAAFVSGLWSSIYERAPMHLRSGVIRRLLAIGRMLGVSHTHGATAAARP' A
#
# COMPACT_ATOMS: atom_id res chain seq x y z
N MET A 1 -7.66 4.47 -16.52
CA MET A 1 -6.89 5.29 -15.56
C MET A 1 -7.64 5.30 -14.24
N LEU A 2 -6.97 5.00 -13.12
CA LEU A 2 -7.55 5.35 -11.82
C LEU A 2 -7.48 6.87 -11.69
N THR A 3 -8.62 7.52 -11.52
CA THR A 3 -8.65 8.94 -11.14
C THR A 3 -8.00 9.13 -9.78
N SER A 4 -7.37 10.27 -9.55
CA SER A 4 -6.73 10.63 -8.27
C SER A 4 -7.63 10.32 -7.06
N ASP A 5 -8.92 10.67 -7.20
CA ASP A 5 -9.98 10.41 -6.24
C ASP A 5 -10.10 8.92 -5.86
N ARG A 6 -10.05 8.01 -6.83
CA ARG A 6 -10.14 6.56 -6.58
C ARG A 6 -8.89 5.98 -5.91
N ILE A 7 -7.73 6.60 -6.13
CA ILE A 7 -6.50 6.22 -5.44
C ILE A 7 -6.58 6.64 -3.97
N GLU A 8 -7.02 7.86 -3.72
CA GLU A 8 -7.19 8.37 -2.36
C GLU A 8 -8.25 7.59 -1.58
N ASP A 9 -9.40 7.30 -2.19
CA ASP A 9 -10.48 6.51 -1.60
C ASP A 9 -9.99 5.11 -1.17
N ARG A 10 -9.22 4.45 -2.04
CA ARG A 10 -8.67 3.11 -1.75
C ARG A 10 -7.57 3.13 -0.68
N LEU A 11 -6.77 4.20 -0.63
CA LEU A 11 -5.79 4.40 0.44
C LEU A 11 -6.50 4.67 1.78
N ALA A 12 -7.54 5.49 1.77
CA ALA A 12 -8.31 5.81 2.97
C ALA A 12 -9.06 4.58 3.51
N ASP A 13 -9.65 3.77 2.64
CA ASP A 13 -10.29 2.51 2.99
C ASP A 13 -9.29 1.54 3.65
N ALA A 14 -8.12 1.33 3.02
CA ALA A 14 -7.06 0.50 3.59
C ALA A 14 -6.58 1.03 4.96
N GLU A 15 -6.42 2.34 5.10
CA GLU A 15 -6.03 2.96 6.36
C GLU A 15 -7.08 2.75 7.45
N ASN A 16 -8.36 2.85 7.11
CA ASN A 16 -9.48 2.61 8.02
C ASN A 16 -9.59 1.13 8.41
N LEU A 17 -9.35 0.19 7.49
CA LEU A 17 -9.32 -1.24 7.81
C LEU A 17 -8.22 -1.56 8.83
N VAL A 18 -7.02 -1.03 8.61
CA VAL A 18 -5.89 -1.21 9.53
C VAL A 18 -6.15 -0.56 10.89
N ARG A 19 -6.67 0.68 10.90
CA ARG A 19 -6.97 1.40 12.15
C ARG A 19 -8.15 0.77 12.91
N GLY A 20 -9.11 0.22 12.18
CA GLY A 20 -10.29 -0.46 12.73
C GLY A 20 -9.98 -1.87 13.27
N GLY A 21 -8.76 -2.38 13.09
CA GLY A 21 -8.40 -3.73 13.51
C GLY A 21 -9.13 -4.80 12.70
N ALA A 22 -9.48 -4.51 11.44
CA ALA A 22 -10.08 -5.50 10.56
C ALA A 22 -9.11 -6.67 10.36
N ASP A 23 -9.65 -7.89 10.32
CA ASP A 23 -8.86 -9.08 9.99
C ASP A 23 -8.50 -9.02 8.50
N ILE A 24 -7.28 -8.56 8.24
CA ILE A 24 -6.68 -8.42 6.90
C ILE A 24 -5.81 -9.62 6.53
N GLY A 25 -5.79 -10.67 7.35
CA GLY A 25 -4.92 -11.83 7.17
C GLY A 25 -3.43 -11.49 7.26
N ASP A 26 -2.65 -11.86 6.24
CA ASP A 26 -1.21 -11.61 6.19
C ASP A 26 -0.92 -10.13 5.90
N PRO A 27 -0.37 -9.37 6.88
CA PRO A 27 -0.18 -7.93 6.72
C PRO A 27 0.85 -7.58 5.66
N ALA A 28 1.82 -8.47 5.39
CA ALA A 28 2.83 -8.25 4.36
C ALA A 28 2.24 -8.41 2.94
N ALA A 29 1.41 -9.43 2.73
CA ALA A 29 0.67 -9.66 1.50
C ALA A 29 -0.33 -8.54 1.24
N PHE A 30 -1.02 -8.05 2.29
CA PHE A 30 -1.92 -6.91 2.19
C PHE A 30 -1.19 -5.64 1.70
N VAL A 31 -0.09 -5.28 2.35
CA VAL A 31 0.72 -4.11 1.95
C VAL A 31 1.29 -4.29 0.55
N SER A 32 1.85 -5.45 0.21
CA SER A 32 2.38 -5.75 -1.13
C SER A 32 1.30 -5.62 -2.21
N GLY A 33 0.08 -6.12 -1.94
CA GLY A 33 -1.07 -5.98 -2.82
C GLY A 33 -1.48 -4.52 -3.04
N LEU A 34 -1.46 -3.69 -1.98
CA LEU A 34 -1.70 -2.25 -2.10
C LEU A 34 -0.63 -1.57 -2.95
N TRP A 35 0.64 -1.95 -2.80
CA TRP A 35 1.72 -1.42 -3.64
C TRP A 35 1.48 -1.74 -5.12
N SER A 36 1.26 -3.01 -5.50
CA SER A 36 0.99 -3.34 -6.91
C SER A 36 -0.28 -2.67 -7.43
N SER A 37 -1.37 -2.68 -6.67
CA SER A 37 -2.65 -2.15 -7.14
C SER A 37 -2.67 -0.62 -7.25
N ILE A 38 -2.02 0.08 -6.32
CA ILE A 38 -2.09 1.54 -6.20
C ILE A 38 -0.88 2.21 -6.85
N TYR A 39 0.34 1.78 -6.53
CA TYR A 39 1.55 2.44 -7.04
C TYR A 39 1.72 2.25 -8.55
N GLU A 40 1.47 1.05 -9.09
CA GLU A 40 1.60 0.81 -10.54
C GLU A 40 0.60 1.63 -11.35
N ARG A 41 -0.56 1.92 -10.77
CA ARG A 41 -1.64 2.68 -11.42
C ARG A 41 -1.62 4.18 -11.07
N ALA A 42 -0.73 4.61 -10.17
CA ALA A 42 -0.65 5.99 -9.75
C ALA A 42 0.11 6.87 -10.77
N PRO A 43 -0.46 8.02 -11.16
CA PRO A 43 0.22 8.98 -12.01
C PRO A 43 1.44 9.58 -11.28
N MET A 44 2.50 9.91 -12.03
CA MET A 44 3.80 10.32 -11.46
C MET A 44 3.71 11.42 -10.40
N HIS A 45 2.83 12.40 -10.58
CA HIS A 45 2.67 13.53 -9.66
C HIS A 45 2.09 13.12 -8.28
N LEU A 46 1.40 11.97 -8.18
CA LEU A 46 0.84 11.45 -6.92
C LEU A 46 1.69 10.39 -6.26
N ARG A 47 2.68 9.83 -6.97
CA ARG A 47 3.47 8.70 -6.46
C ARG A 47 4.15 8.99 -5.12
N SER A 48 4.67 10.19 -4.92
CA SER A 48 5.31 10.58 -3.66
C SER A 48 4.33 10.56 -2.47
N GLY A 49 3.11 11.06 -2.66
CA GLY A 49 2.05 11.02 -1.66
C GLY A 49 1.56 9.59 -1.38
N VAL A 50 1.36 8.81 -2.44
CA VAL A 50 0.98 7.39 -2.36
C VAL A 50 2.03 6.58 -1.58
N ILE A 51 3.32 6.74 -1.89
CA ILE A 51 4.42 6.09 -1.19
C ILE A 51 4.38 6.41 0.31
N ARG A 52 4.23 7.69 0.67
CA ARG A 52 4.24 8.12 2.07
C ARG A 52 3.11 7.49 2.88
N ARG A 53 1.90 7.41 2.31
CA ARG A 53 0.75 6.75 2.95
C ARG A 53 0.93 5.23 3.01
N LEU A 54 1.39 4.58 1.95
CA LEU A 54 1.65 3.13 1.95
C LEU A 54 2.69 2.74 3.02
N LEU A 55 3.73 3.55 3.21
CA LEU A 55 4.70 3.35 4.29
C LEU A 55 4.08 3.54 5.68
N ALA A 56 3.16 4.48 5.85
CA ALA A 56 2.43 4.67 7.10
C ALA A 56 1.54 3.45 7.41
N ILE A 57 0.81 2.93 6.42
CA ILE A 57 0.00 1.71 6.53
C ILE A 57 0.88 0.52 6.92
N GLY A 58 2.01 0.31 6.25
CA GLY A 58 2.95 -0.76 6.59
C GLY A 58 3.47 -0.64 8.02
N ARG A 59 3.83 0.58 8.46
CA ARG A 59 4.25 0.82 9.85
C ARG A 59 3.18 0.49 10.89
N MET A 60 1.91 0.84 10.62
CA MET A 60 0.80 0.51 11.52
C MET A 60 0.62 -1.00 11.66
N LEU A 61 0.95 -1.76 10.62
CA LEU A 61 0.91 -3.22 10.61
C LEU A 61 2.20 -3.89 11.07
N GLY A 62 3.23 -3.13 11.47
CA GLY A 62 4.55 -3.66 11.81
C GLY A 62 5.34 -4.22 10.62
N VAL A 63 4.91 -3.95 9.39
CA VAL A 63 5.54 -4.43 8.16
C VAL A 63 6.47 -3.37 7.58
N SER A 64 7.76 -3.67 7.53
CA SER A 64 8.76 -2.86 6.82
C SER A 64 8.81 -3.27 5.36
N HIS A 65 7.88 -2.74 4.55
CA HIS A 65 7.86 -3.03 3.11
C HIS A 65 8.87 -2.13 2.36
N THR A 66 10.01 -2.70 1.98
CA THR A 66 10.95 -2.06 1.04
C THR A 66 10.44 -2.27 -0.38
N HIS A 67 9.97 -1.21 -1.03
CA HIS A 67 9.60 -1.25 -2.44
C HIS A 67 10.80 -1.72 -3.28
N GLY A 68 10.69 -2.92 -3.87
CA GLY A 68 11.79 -3.60 -4.59
C GLY A 68 12.36 -4.85 -3.91
N ALA A 69 12.00 -5.15 -2.65
CA ALA A 69 12.46 -6.37 -1.97
C ALA A 69 11.83 -7.67 -2.52
N THR A 70 10.79 -7.57 -3.36
CA THR A 70 10.18 -8.74 -4.02
C THR A 70 11.05 -9.38 -5.11
N ALA A 71 12.27 -8.86 -5.34
CA ALA A 71 13.22 -9.42 -6.31
C ALA A 71 14.38 -10.24 -5.67
N ALA A 72 14.41 -10.41 -4.34
CA ALA A 72 15.55 -11.06 -3.66
C ALA A 72 15.24 -12.41 -2.98
N ALA A 73 14.15 -13.07 -3.39
CA ALA A 73 13.87 -14.45 -2.98
C ALA A 73 13.59 -15.33 -4.21
N ARG A 74 14.65 -15.67 -4.95
CA ARG A 74 14.65 -16.79 -5.89
C ARG A 74 16.08 -17.25 -6.16
N PRO A 75 16.25 -18.55 -6.37
CA PRO A 75 16.37 -19.62 -5.37
C PRO A 75 17.75 -19.67 -4.65
#